data_AF-A0A9Q3Q1Z7-F1
#
_entry.id   AF-A0A9Q3Q1Z7-F1
#
_cell.length_a   1.000
_cell.length_b   1.000
_cell.length_c   1.000
_cell.angle_alpha   90.00
_cell.angle_beta   90.00
_cell.angle_gamma   90.00
#
_symmetry.space_group_name_H-M   'P 1'
#
loop_
_entity.id
_entity.type
_entity.pdbx_description
1 polymer ?
#
loop_
_entity_poly.entity_id
_entity_poly.type
_entity_poly.pdbx_seq_one_letter_code
_entity_poly.pdbx_strand_id
1 'polypeptide(L)'
;MKDSFKYAKERWDKSYKPPDFKIGDLVLLSTLNCNNIKGPKTLKDSFSGPYMIKALHCPNAVQLELTGELMNKHPALPVSLINPYGSSDMELFR
;
A
#
# COMPACT_ATOMS: atom_id res chain seq x y z
N MET A 1 32.02 2.99 4.49
CA MET A 1 30.63 3.02 4.98
C MET A 1 29.82 4.19 4.41
N LYS A 2 30.35 5.43 4.39
CA LYS A 2 29.63 6.60 3.84
C LYS A 2 29.27 6.48 2.35
N ASP A 3 30.14 5.89 1.52
CA ASP A 3 29.87 5.64 0.10
C ASP A 3 28.69 4.70 -0.18
N SER A 4 28.53 3.64 0.62
CA SER A 4 27.46 2.66 0.43
C SER A 4 26.07 3.28 0.66
N PHE A 5 25.93 4.16 1.67
CA PHE A 5 24.69 4.89 1.91
C PHE A 5 24.36 5.88 0.80
N LYS A 6 25.39 6.53 0.23
CA LYS A 6 25.23 7.46 -0.89
C LYS A 6 24.74 6.74 -2.14
N TYR A 7 25.39 5.62 -2.49
CA TYR A 7 25.00 4.78 -3.62
C TYR A 7 23.55 4.27 -3.50
N ALA A 8 23.17 3.80 -2.31
CA ALA A 8 21.81 3.29 -2.07
C ALA A 8 20.76 4.40 -2.23
N LYS A 9 21.02 5.60 -1.71
CA LYS A 9 20.14 6.75 -1.82
C LYS A 9 19.96 7.19 -3.27
N GLU A 10 21.05 7.39 -4.01
CA GLU A 10 21.00 7.83 -5.41
C GLU A 10 20.26 6.83 -6.30
N ARG A 11 20.44 5.53 -6.06
CA ARG A 11 19.71 4.47 -6.76
C ARG A 11 18.20 4.53 -6.47
N TRP A 12 17.84 4.74 -5.20
CA TRP A 12 16.46 4.84 -4.76
C TRP A 12 15.78 6.06 -5.37
N ASP A 13 16.38 7.25 -5.21
CA ASP A 13 15.84 8.52 -5.71
C ASP A 13 15.65 8.49 -7.24
N LYS A 14 16.51 7.76 -7.97
CA LYS A 14 16.38 7.58 -9.43
C LYS A 14 15.20 6.69 -9.85
N SER A 15 14.86 5.70 -9.03
CA SER A 15 13.86 4.68 -9.36
C SER A 15 12.49 5.00 -8.77
N TYR A 16 12.47 5.68 -7.63
CA TYR A 16 11.27 5.99 -6.88
C TYR A 16 10.54 7.17 -7.50
N LYS A 17 9.33 6.92 -8.00
CA LYS A 17 8.38 7.97 -8.37
C LYS A 17 7.28 7.96 -7.33
N PRO A 18 7.05 9.07 -6.59
CA PRO A 18 5.94 9.12 -5.66
C PRO A 18 4.63 8.94 -6.45
N PRO A 19 3.79 7.97 -6.07
CA PRO A 19 2.47 7.82 -6.69
C PRO A 19 1.60 9.04 -6.35
N ASP A 20 0.95 9.60 -7.36
CA ASP A 20 0.03 10.72 -7.20
C ASP A 20 -1.38 10.18 -6.91
N PHE A 21 -1.64 9.93 -5.63
CA PHE A 21 -2.92 9.42 -5.15
C PHE A 21 -3.89 10.56 -4.86
N LYS A 22 -5.16 10.39 -5.21
CA LYS A 22 -6.23 11.35 -4.92
C LYS A 22 -7.23 10.77 -3.93
N ILE A 23 -7.92 11.68 -3.24
CA ILE A 23 -9.04 11.32 -2.36
C ILE A 23 -10.15 10.75 -3.25
N GLY A 24 -10.66 9.58 -2.88
CA GLY A 24 -11.66 8.83 -3.65
C GLY A 24 -11.10 7.75 -4.58
N ASP A 25 -9.78 7.71 -4.79
CA ASP A 25 -9.17 6.63 -5.58
C ASP A 25 -9.30 5.28 -4.85
N LEU A 26 -9.51 4.23 -5.64
CA LEU A 26 -9.47 2.85 -5.18
C LEU A 26 -8.03 2.34 -5.22
N VAL A 27 -7.63 1.68 -4.14
CA VAL A 27 -6.27 1.17 -3.98
C VAL A 27 -6.26 -0.18 -3.30
N LEU A 28 -5.25 -0.99 -3.61
CA LEU A 28 -5.00 -2.28 -2.97
C LEU A 28 -4.03 -2.12 -1.81
N LEU A 29 -4.32 -2.77 -0.68
CA LEU A 29 -3.40 -2.82 0.45
C LEU A 29 -2.54 -4.10 0.39
N SER A 30 -1.23 -3.95 0.46
CA SER A 30 -0.31 -5.09 0.53
C SER A 30 -0.39 -5.79 1.90
N THR A 31 -0.60 -7.10 1.86
CA THR A 31 -0.71 -7.95 3.05
C THR A 31 0.64 -8.54 3.48
N LEU A 32 1.69 -8.36 2.68
CA LEU A 32 3.01 -9.00 2.85
C LEU A 32 3.63 -8.75 4.24
N ASN A 33 3.39 -7.56 4.80
CA ASN A 33 3.86 -7.16 6.14
C ASN A 33 2.73 -7.07 7.18
N CYS A 34 1.54 -7.55 6.85
CA CYS A 34 0.40 -7.55 7.75
C CYS A 34 0.37 -8.84 8.59
N ASN A 35 1.16 -8.88 9.66
CA ASN A 35 1.28 -10.04 10.56
C ASN A 35 -0.03 -10.51 11.20
N ASN A 36 -1.04 -9.62 11.28
CA ASN A 36 -2.32 -9.86 11.96
C ASN A 36 -3.48 -10.27 11.04
N ILE A 37 -3.20 -10.65 9.78
CA ILE A 37 -4.21 -11.25 8.89
C ILE A 37 -4.29 -12.74 9.21
N LYS A 38 -5.48 -13.33 9.25
CA LYS A 38 -5.69 -14.74 9.62
C LYS A 38 -5.10 -15.66 8.54
N GLY A 39 -4.47 -16.77 8.94
CA GLY A 39 -4.01 -17.83 8.03
C GLY A 39 -2.47 -17.97 7.87
N PRO A 40 -2.01 -18.99 7.13
CA PRO A 40 -0.59 -19.25 6.87
C PRO A 40 -0.02 -18.29 5.83
N LYS A 41 1.24 -17.86 6.03
CA LYS A 41 1.91 -16.82 5.21
C LYS A 41 1.97 -17.16 3.70
N THR A 42 1.96 -18.44 3.35
CA THR A 42 2.08 -18.93 1.97
C THR A 42 0.77 -19.00 1.19
N LEU A 43 -0.38 -18.99 1.87
CA LEU A 43 -1.71 -19.07 1.24
C LEU A 43 -2.49 -17.75 1.32
N LYS A 44 -1.86 -16.68 1.82
CA LYS A 44 -2.48 -15.36 1.87
C LYS A 44 -2.35 -14.68 0.53
N ASP A 45 -3.43 -14.05 0.09
CA ASP A 45 -3.38 -13.14 -1.04
C ASP A 45 -2.41 -12.02 -0.73
N SER A 46 -1.55 -11.69 -1.70
CA SER A 46 -0.52 -10.65 -1.53
C SER A 46 -1.10 -9.25 -1.36
N PHE A 47 -2.37 -9.08 -1.76
CA PHE A 47 -3.12 -7.84 -1.70
C PHE A 47 -4.50 -8.10 -1.13
N SER A 48 -5.02 -7.13 -0.39
CA SER A 48 -6.36 -7.15 0.15
C SER A 48 -7.12 -5.94 -0.37
N GLY A 49 -8.29 -6.22 -0.94
CA GLY A 49 -9.40 -5.32 -1.23
C GLY A 49 -9.11 -4.08 -2.08
N PRO A 50 -10.05 -3.64 -2.92
CA PRO A 50 -10.09 -2.22 -3.28
C PRO A 50 -10.60 -1.42 -2.08
N TYR A 51 -9.72 -0.61 -1.49
CA TYR A 51 -10.04 0.35 -0.43
C TYR A 51 -10.08 1.76 -1.01
N MET A 52 -10.98 2.59 -0.49
CA MET A 52 -11.07 3.99 -0.90
C MET A 52 -10.14 4.86 -0.05
N ILE A 53 -9.42 5.77 -0.69
CA ILE A 53 -8.65 6.80 0.02
C ILE A 53 -9.60 7.87 0.55
N LYS A 54 -9.66 7.99 1.88
CA LYS A 54 -10.49 8.98 2.59
C LYS A 54 -9.79 10.32 2.77
N ALA A 55 -8.49 10.31 3.04
CA ALA A 55 -7.70 11.51 3.25
C ALA A 55 -6.22 11.28 2.92
N LEU A 56 -5.53 12.36 2.55
CA LEU A 56 -4.08 12.40 2.37
C LEU A 56 -3.51 13.22 3.51
N HIS A 57 -2.73 12.59 4.40
CA HIS A 57 -2.15 13.29 5.57
C HIS A 57 -0.84 13.97 5.19
N CYS A 58 0.02 13.23 4.48
CA CYS A 58 1.33 13.68 4.03
C CYS A 58 1.64 13.04 2.67
N PRO A 59 2.66 13.51 1.93
CA PRO A 59 3.07 12.89 0.66
C PRO A 59 3.37 11.38 0.76
N ASN A 60 3.70 10.88 1.94
CA ASN A 60 4.05 9.48 2.19
C ASN A 60 2.98 8.73 3.03
N ALA A 61 1.86 9.36 3.40
CA ALA A 61 0.87 8.76 4.30
C ALA A 61 -0.56 9.09 3.86
N VAL A 62 -1.36 8.04 3.68
CA VAL A 62 -2.76 8.14 3.26
C VAL A 62 -3.65 7.39 4.23
N GLN A 63 -4.89 7.85 4.34
CA GLN A 63 -5.90 7.21 5.17
C GLN A 63 -6.87 6.44 4.29
N LEU A 64 -6.97 5.14 4.54
CA LEU A 64 -7.88 4.24 3.84
C LEU A 64 -9.14 3.99 4.66
N GLU A 65 -10.24 3.78 3.96
CA GLU A 65 -11.45 3.23 4.55
C GLU A 65 -11.34 1.69 4.58
N LEU A 66 -10.81 1.17 5.68
CA LEU A 66 -10.63 -0.27 5.87
C LEU A 66 -11.94 -0.95 6.27
N THR A 67 -12.23 -2.09 5.66
CA THR A 67 -13.40 -2.92 5.93
C THR A 67 -12.98 -4.37 6.24
N GLY A 68 -13.92 -5.16 6.76
CA GLY A 68 -13.70 -6.59 7.05
C GLY A 68 -12.65 -6.83 8.12
N GLU A 69 -11.72 -7.74 7.86
CA GLU A 69 -10.68 -8.17 8.81
C GLU A 69 -9.69 -7.06 9.21
N LEU A 70 -9.66 -5.97 8.45
CA LEU A 70 -8.74 -4.85 8.64
C LEU A 70 -9.39 -3.65 9.34
N MET A 71 -10.67 -3.72 9.71
CA MET A 71 -11.38 -2.61 10.37
C MET A 71 -10.73 -2.17 11.70
N ASN A 72 -10.11 -3.10 12.41
CA ASN A 72 -9.47 -2.85 13.70
C ASN A 72 -8.03 -2.32 13.56
N LYS A 73 -7.52 -2.19 12.33
CA LYS A 73 -6.19 -1.63 12.07
C LYS A 73 -6.25 -0.12 11.93
N HIS A 74 -5.11 0.50 12.20
CA HIS A 74 -4.96 1.92 11.98
C HIS A 74 -5.18 2.26 10.50
N PRO A 75 -6.11 3.19 10.18
CA PRO A 75 -6.48 3.47 8.79
C PRO A 75 -5.42 4.30 8.04
N ALA A 76 -4.55 5.03 8.75
CA ALA A 76 -3.44 5.74 8.11
C ALA A 76 -2.26 4.81 7.87
N LEU A 77 -1.86 4.67 6.61
CA LEU A 77 -0.87 3.74 6.12
C LEU A 77 0.13 4.46 5.20
N PRO A 78 1.39 4.00 5.15
CA PRO A 78 2.38 4.55 4.23
C PRO A 78 2.05 4.17 2.77
N VAL A 79 2.34 5.07 1.84
CA VAL A 79 2.11 4.86 0.40
C VAL A 79 2.85 3.65 -0.16
N SER A 80 3.94 3.21 0.49
CA SER A 80 4.71 2.03 0.09
C SER A 80 3.94 0.71 0.23
N LEU A 81 2.91 0.67 1.08
CA LEU A 81 2.06 -0.50 1.26
C LEU A 81 0.86 -0.50 0.33
N ILE A 82 0.71 0.53 -0.51
CA ILE A 82 -0.50 0.80 -1.26
C ILE A 82 -0.18 0.74 -2.75
N ASN A 83 -1.03 0.03 -3.49
CA ASN A 83 -0.91 -0.08 -4.94
C ASN A 83 -2.15 0.50 -5.61
N PRO A 84 -2.00 1.23 -6.72
CA PRO A 84 -3.15 1.73 -7.46
C PRO A 84 -4.00 0.56 -7.96
N TYR A 85 -5.32 0.67 -7.83
CA TYR A 85 -6.25 -0.32 -8.36
C TYR A 85 -6.39 -0.14 -9.88
N GLY A 86 -5.93 -1.11 -10.66
CA GLY A 86 -5.94 -1.06 -12.12
C GLY A 86 -7.09 -1.84 -12.77
N SER A 87 -7.22 -1.70 -14.07
CA SER A 87 -8.22 -2.43 -14.88
C SER A 87 -8.02 -3.95 -14.82
N SER A 88 -6.78 -4.42 -14.67
CA SER A 88 -6.45 -5.84 -14.50
C SER A 88 -6.95 -6.41 -13.17
N ASP A 89 -6.98 -5.58 -12.12
CA ASP A 89 -7.44 -5.99 -10.79
C ASP A 89 -8.97 -6.08 -10.73
N MET A 90 -9.67 -5.39 -11.64
CA MET A 90 -11.13 -5.43 -11.74
C MET A 90 -11.70 -6.84 -11.99
N GLU A 91 -10.97 -7.69 -12.73
CA GLU A 91 -11.39 -9.07 -12.97
C GLU A 91 -11.15 -9.98 -11.75
N LEU A 92 -10.20 -9.62 -10.89
CA LEU A 92 -9.79 -10.43 -9.73
C LEU A 92 -10.69 -10.24 -8.51
N PHE A 93 -11.29 -9.05 -8.37
CA PHE A 93 -12.11 -8.64 -7.23
C PHE A 93 -13.60 -8.43 -7.59
N ARG A 94 -14.06 -8.97 -8.71
CA ARG A 94 -15.48 -8.99 -9.13
C ARG A 94 -16.23 -10.16 -8.51
#